data_AF-A0A3C7W1J1-F1
#
_entry.id   AF-A0A3C7W1J1-F1
#
_cell.length_a   1.000
_cell.length_b   1.000
_cell.length_c   1.000
_cell.angle_alpha   90.00
_cell.angle_beta   90.00
_cell.angle_gamma   90.00
#
_symmetry.space_group_name_H-M   'P 1'
#
loop_
_entity.id
_entity.type
_entity.pdbx_description
1 polymer ?
#
loop_
_entity_poly.entity_id
_entity_poly.type
_entity_poly.pdbx_seq_one_letter_code
_entity_poly.pdbx_strand_id
1 'polypeptide(L)' 'MKFCSDCGAAVDFRIPPGDDRERFVCTACETIHYINPRLIVGCLPTWGEQVLLCRRAIE' A
#
# COMPACT_ATOMS: atom_id res chain seq x y z
N MET A 1 5.19 -5.24 -5.17
CA MET A 1 4.66 -6.60 -5.40
C MET A 1 5.69 -7.35 -6.23
N LYS A 2 5.95 -8.65 -5.98
CA LYS A 2 6.93 -9.44 -6.76
C LYS A 2 6.29 -10.38 -7.79
N PHE A 3 5.07 -10.84 -7.51
CA PHE A 3 4.30 -11.76 -8.36
C PHE A 3 2.84 -11.31 -8.45
N CYS A 4 2.18 -11.63 -9.56
CA CYS A 4 0.78 -11.35 -9.84
C CYS A 4 -0.13 -12.16 -8.92
N SER A 5 -1.10 -11.50 -8.28
CA SER A 5 -2.09 -12.16 -7.42
C SER A 5 -3.03 -13.10 -8.18
N ASP A 6 -3.19 -12.91 -9.48
CA ASP A 6 -4.23 -13.58 -10.27
C ASP A 6 -3.70 -14.83 -10.97
N CYS A 7 -2.41 -14.82 -11.38
CA CYS A 7 -1.81 -15.93 -12.13
C CYS A 7 -0.43 -16.39 -11.61
N GLY A 8 0.15 -15.72 -10.61
CA GLY A 8 1.44 -16.11 -10.02
C GLY A 8 2.70 -15.77 -10.83
N ALA A 9 2.57 -15.24 -12.05
CA ALA A 9 3.71 -14.80 -12.85
C ALA A 9 4.38 -13.55 -12.27
N ALA A 10 5.58 -13.22 -12.74
CA ALA A 10 6.26 -11.98 -12.34
C ALA A 10 5.47 -10.73 -12.75
N VAL A 11 5.72 -9.62 -12.05
CA VAL A 11 5.19 -8.29 -12.38
C VAL A 11 6.35 -7.32 -12.63
N ASP A 12 6.16 -6.44 -13.61
CA ASP A 12 7.09 -5.33 -13.89
C ASP A 12 6.51 -4.02 -13.37
N PHE A 13 7.38 -3.15 -12.88
CA PHE A 13 6.99 -1.80 -12.47
C PHE A 13 7.26 -0.84 -13.63
N ARG A 14 6.19 -0.41 -14.31
CA ARG A 14 6.27 0.42 -15.53
C ARG A 14 5.05 1.33 -15.66
N ILE A 15 5.14 2.36 -16.49
CA ILE A 15 3.99 3.23 -16.85
C ILE A 15 3.18 2.52 -17.96
N PRO A 16 1.92 2.10 -17.71
CA PRO A 16 1.08 1.53 -18.75
C PRO A 16 0.69 2.57 -19.82
N PRO A 17 0.36 2.15 -21.06
CA PRO A 17 -0.14 3.05 -22.08
C PRO A 17 -1.38 3.83 -21.60
N GLY A 18 -1.33 5.17 -21.68
CA GLY A 18 -2.43 6.05 -21.28
C GLY A 18 -2.50 6.38 -19.79
N ASP A 19 -1.57 5.90 -18.97
CA ASP A 19 -1.40 6.28 -17.56
C ASP A 19 -0.23 7.31 -17.42
N ASP A 20 -0.15 7.98 -16.27
CA ASP A 20 0.90 8.98 -15.97
C ASP A 20 1.86 8.52 -14.85
N ARG A 21 1.62 7.33 -14.30
CA ARG A 21 2.38 6.80 -13.16
C ARG A 21 2.72 5.33 -13.34
N GLU A 22 3.79 4.91 -12.68
CA GLU A 22 4.20 3.52 -12.65
C GLU A 22 3.20 2.66 -11.87
N ARG A 23 2.98 1.44 -12.41
CA ARG A 23 2.11 0.41 -11.87
C ARG A 23 2.83 -0.93 -11.91
N PHE A 24 2.46 -1.84 -11.02
CA PHE A 24 2.83 -3.25 -11.19
C PHE A 24 1.94 -3.86 -12.27
N VAL A 25 2.53 -4.25 -13.39
CA VAL A 25 1.82 -4.88 -14.52
C VAL A 25 2.32 -6.31 -14.67
N CYS A 26 1.40 -7.27 -14.73
CA CYS A 26 1.78 -8.67 -14.93
C CYS A 26 2.38 -8.88 -16.32
N THR A 27 3.48 -9.66 -16.38
CA THR A 27 4.16 -9.98 -17.65
C THR A 27 3.47 -11.07 -18.47
N ALA A 28 2.49 -11.77 -17.89
CA ALA A 28 1.79 -12.89 -18.53
C ALA A 28 0.33 -12.59 -18.88
N CYS A 29 -0.47 -12.08 -17.92
CA CYS A 29 -1.90 -11.81 -18.12
C CYS A 29 -2.23 -10.31 -18.26
N GLU A 30 -1.22 -9.45 -18.27
CA GLU A 30 -1.33 -7.99 -18.44
C GLU A 30 -2.17 -7.25 -17.39
N THR A 31 -2.62 -7.93 -16.32
CA THR A 31 -3.32 -7.30 -15.20
C THR A 31 -2.49 -6.16 -14.61
N ILE A 32 -3.13 -5.00 -14.43
CA ILE A 32 -2.56 -3.85 -13.74
C ILE A 32 -2.99 -3.88 -12.27
N HIS A 33 -2.03 -4.02 -11.36
CA HIS A 33 -2.29 -4.04 -9.92
C HIS A 33 -2.19 -2.63 -9.32
N TYR A 34 -3.35 -1.98 -9.16
CA TYR A 34 -3.45 -0.71 -8.47
C TYR A 34 -3.27 -0.89 -6.96
N ILE A 35 -2.39 -0.08 -6.37
CA ILE A 35 -2.16 -0.06 -4.92
C ILE A 35 -2.81 1.20 -4.37
N ASN A 36 -3.88 1.01 -3.60
CA ASN A 36 -4.50 2.09 -2.85
C ASN A 36 -3.67 2.41 -1.60
N PRO A 37 -3.56 3.68 -1.22
CA PRO A 37 -2.95 4.06 0.06
C PRO A 37 -3.63 3.34 1.23
N ARG A 38 -2.83 2.91 2.21
CA ARG A 38 -3.37 2.37 3.46
C ARG A 38 -3.60 3.55 4.42
N LEU A 39 -4.86 3.81 4.72
CA LEU A 39 -5.23 4.84 5.70
C LEU A 39 -4.84 4.36 7.09
N ILE A 40 -4.11 5.21 7.82
CA ILE A 40 -3.86 5.05 9.25
C ILE A 40 -4.66 6.14 9.94
N VAL A 41 -5.58 5.74 10.80
CA VAL A 41 -6.38 6.65 11.62
C VAL A 41 -5.88 6.61 13.06
N GLY A 42 -5.80 7.79 13.69
CA GLY A 42 -5.35 7.95 15.06
C GLY A 42 -6.39 8.66 15.90
N CYS A 43 -6.19 8.61 17.21
CA CYS A 43 -6.93 9.38 18.20
C CYS A 43 -5.92 10.03 19.15
N LEU A 44 -6.23 11.23 19.65
CA LEU A 44 -5.51 11.89 20.74
C LEU A 44 -6.46 11.97 21.96
N PRO A 45 -6.50 10.94 22.82
CA PRO A 45 -7.40 10.94 23.97
C PRO A 45 -6.94 11.95 25.02
N THR A 46 -7.86 12.77 25.52
CA THR A 46 -7.62 13.80 26.55
C THR A 46 -8.37 13.52 27.84
N TRP A 47 -7.76 13.79 28.99
CA TRP A 47 -8.39 13.77 30.31
C TRP A 47 -7.94 14.99 31.12
N GLY A 48 -8.83 15.99 31.27
CA GLY A 48 -8.43 17.29 31.82
C GLY A 48 -7.29 17.91 31.00
N GLU A 49 -6.19 18.23 31.66
CA GLU A 49 -4.95 18.75 31.02
C GLU A 49 -3.97 17.65 30.57
N GLN A 50 -4.35 16.37 30.64
CA GLN A 50 -3.49 15.23 30.30
C GLN A 50 -3.88 14.57 28.97
N VAL A 51 -2.91 13.91 28.32
CA VAL A 51 -3.11 13.10 27.10
C VAL A 51 -2.66 11.65 27.32
N LEU A 52 -3.35 10.69 26.69
CA LEU A 52 -2.97 9.28 26.74
C LEU A 52 -1.92 8.96 25.67
N LEU A 53 -0.78 8.41 26.08
CA LEU A 53 0.28 7.96 25.19
C LEU A 53 0.49 6.45 25.31
N CYS A 54 0.79 5.79 24.19
CA CYS A 54 1.10 4.36 24.14
C CYS A 54 2.59 4.14 23.88
N ARG A 55 3.25 3.34 24.72
CA ARG A 55 4.59 2.81 24.41
C ARG A 55 4.44 1.61 23.49
N ARG A 56 5.02 1.69 22.29
CA ARG A 56 5.05 0.56 21.36
C ARG A 56 5.97 -0.53 21.94
N ALA A 57 5.56 -1.79 21.83
CA ALA A 57 6.32 -2.94 22.32
C ALA A 57 7.35 -3.49 21.31
N ILE A 58 7.89 -2.62 20.45
CA ILE A 58 8.90 -2.96 19.45
C ILE A 58 10.15 -2.10 19.70
N GLU A 59 11.35 -2.68 19.56
CA GLU A 59 12.64 -1.96 19.54
C GLU A 59 12.87 -1.22 18.22
#